data_AF-A0A7S2RA54-F1
#
_entry.id   AF-A0A7S2RA54-F1
#
_cell.length_a   1.000
_cell.length_b   1.000
_cell.length_c   1.000
_cell.angle_alpha   90.00
_cell.angle_beta   90.00
_cell.angle_gamma   90.00
#
_symmetry.space_group_name_H-M   'P 1'
#
loop_
_entity.id
_entity.type
_entity.pdbx_description
1 polymer ?
#
loop_
_entity_poly.entity_id
_entity_poly.type
_entity_poly.pdbx_seq_one_letter_code
_entity_poly.pdbx_strand_id
1 'polypeptide(L)'
;LIQLMTDRPKVGGPPGSTEQHLFAQCHIQLDVSIDSSKRTKPMEFWVEKVTDSSRYFVIRISDAQTGREAFIGIGFRERTDATNFKMSLQEYENSLRNEQKAHASHLAYEKEHQHLDTTGYQTNDTSEA
;
A
#
# COMPACT_ATOMS: atom_id res chain seq x y z
N LEU A 1 0.32 5.71 -2.14
CA LEU A 1 -0.05 7.14 -2.26
C LEU A 1 -1.23 7.24 -3.22
N ILE A 2 -2.33 7.87 -2.83
CA ILE A 2 -3.40 8.25 -3.76
C ILE A 2 -3.27 9.73 -4.03
N GLN A 3 -3.26 10.13 -5.30
CA GLN A 3 -3.24 11.52 -5.74
C GLN A 3 -4.57 11.84 -6.42
N LEU A 4 -5.24 12.87 -5.92
CA LEU A 4 -6.44 13.41 -6.55
C LEU A 4 -6.00 14.57 -7.45
N MET A 5 -6.13 14.37 -8.75
CA MET A 5 -5.78 15.35 -9.77
C MET A 5 -7.05 16.04 -10.27
N THR A 6 -6.94 17.31 -10.65
CA THR A 6 -8.01 18.10 -11.25
C THR A 6 -7.48 18.90 -12.42
N ASP A 7 -8.35 19.24 -13.36
CA ASP A 7 -8.00 20.12 -14.47
C ASP A 7 -8.23 21.58 -14.04
N ARG A 8 -7.26 22.43 -14.32
CA ARG A 8 -7.39 23.89 -14.15
C ARG A 8 -7.07 24.61 -15.47
N PRO A 9 -7.59 25.83 -15.70
CA PRO A 9 -7.21 26.62 -16.86
C PRO A 9 -5.70 26.86 -16.89
N LYS A 10 -5.07 26.63 -18.05
CA LYS A 10 -3.63 26.82 -18.21
C LYS A 10 -3.30 28.30 -18.35
N VAL A 11 -2.50 28.82 -17.43
CA VAL A 11 -2.06 30.22 -17.46
C VAL A 11 -1.19 30.46 -18.70
N GLY A 12 -1.61 31.39 -19.56
CA GLY A 12 -0.88 31.74 -20.79
C GLY A 12 -1.08 30.76 -21.96
N GLY A 13 -1.98 29.78 -21.84
CA GLY A 13 -2.35 28.90 -22.96
C GLY A 13 -3.47 29.50 -23.84
N PRO A 14 -3.74 28.89 -25.01
CA PRO A 14 -4.90 29.26 -25.83
C PRO A 14 -6.22 29.20 -25.04
N PRO A 15 -7.25 29.99 -25.42
CA PRO A 15 -8.57 29.92 -24.78
C PRO A 15 -9.10 28.49 -24.73
N GLY A 16 -9.47 28.02 -23.54
CA GLY A 16 -9.97 26.66 -23.31
C GLY A 16 -8.89 25.61 -23.03
N SER A 17 -7.60 25.95 -23.05
CA SER A 17 -6.55 25.01 -22.64
C SER A 17 -6.54 24.77 -21.13
N THR A 18 -6.45 23.51 -20.73
CA THR A 18 -6.36 23.07 -19.33
C THR A 18 -5.01 22.41 -19.05
N GLU A 19 -4.65 22.34 -17.77
CA GLU A 19 -3.52 21.56 -17.27
C GLU A 19 -3.93 20.76 -16.03
N GLN A 20 -3.27 19.63 -15.83
CA GLN A 20 -3.48 18.84 -14.62
C GLN A 20 -2.79 19.49 -13.43
N HIS A 21 -3.51 19.53 -12.32
CA HIS A 21 -3.04 20.07 -11.06
C HIS A 21 -3.35 19.10 -9.93
N LEU A 22 -2.41 18.94 -9.01
CA LEU A 22 -2.59 18.15 -7.81
C LEU A 22 -3.56 18.87 -6.87
N PHE A 23 -4.74 18.28 -6.68
CA PHE A 23 -5.75 18.82 -5.78
C PHE A 23 -5.52 18.38 -4.34
N ALA A 24 -5.31 17.08 -4.12
CA ALA A 24 -5.09 16.53 -2.78
C ALA A 24 -4.33 15.20 -2.81
N GLN A 25 -3.76 14.82 -1.67
CA GLN A 25 -3.00 13.58 -1.51
C GLN A 25 -3.43 12.80 -0.27
N CYS A 26 -3.45 11.48 -0.39
CA CYS A 26 -3.65 10.53 0.70
C CYS A 26 -2.43 9.62 0.81
N HIS A 27 -1.68 9.78 1.91
CA HIS A 27 -0.52 8.96 2.22
C HIS A 27 -0.94 7.69 2.95
N ILE A 28 -1.17 6.61 2.19
CA ILE A 28 -1.48 5.30 2.73
C ILE A 28 -0.22 4.68 3.33
N GLN A 29 -0.22 4.50 4.65
CA GLN A 29 0.80 3.75 5.38
C GLN A 29 0.18 2.44 5.85
N LEU A 30 0.44 1.37 5.11
CA LEU A 30 0.06 0.02 5.46
C LEU A 30 1.31 -0.73 5.89
N ASP A 31 1.32 -1.16 7.14
CA ASP A 31 2.31 -2.13 7.62
C ASP A 31 1.57 -3.45 7.80
N VAL A 32 1.96 -4.42 6.98
CA VAL A 32 1.34 -5.75 6.94
C VAL A 32 2.14 -6.78 7.76
N SER A 33 3.13 -6.31 8.54
CA SER A 33 3.98 -7.21 9.31
C SER A 33 3.17 -8.14 10.21
N ILE A 34 3.68 -9.36 10.37
CA ILE A 34 3.08 -10.43 11.18
C ILE A 34 3.16 -10.09 12.68
N ASP A 35 3.94 -9.08 13.05
CA ASP A 35 4.12 -8.65 14.42
C ASP A 35 2.88 -7.96 14.97
N SER A 36 2.05 -8.75 15.66
CA SER A 36 0.84 -8.31 16.36
C SER A 36 1.05 -7.16 17.36
N SER A 37 2.30 -6.82 17.72
CA SER A 37 2.60 -5.73 18.64
C SER A 37 2.53 -4.34 18.00
N LYS A 38 2.57 -4.22 16.66
CA LYS A 38 2.29 -2.97 15.95
C LYS A 38 0.82 -2.94 15.51
N ARG A 39 -0.01 -2.13 16.18
CA ARG A 39 -1.37 -1.82 15.65
C ARG A 39 -1.25 -0.93 14.42
N THR A 40 -1.35 -1.53 13.25
CA THR A 40 -1.37 -0.83 11.97
C THR A 40 -2.81 -0.51 11.59
N LYS A 41 -2.99 0.59 10.86
CA LYS A 41 -4.31 1.03 10.44
C LYS A 41 -4.69 0.27 9.16
N PRO A 42 -5.90 -0.33 9.08
CA PRO A 42 -6.31 -1.07 7.90
C PRO A 42 -6.55 -0.11 6.71
N MET A 43 -6.71 -0.66 5.50
CA MET A 43 -6.99 0.14 4.30
C MET A 43 -8.21 1.07 4.50
N GLU A 44 -9.24 0.58 5.20
CA GLU A 44 -10.47 1.30 5.51
C GLU A 44 -10.25 2.58 6.33
N PHE A 45 -9.14 2.69 7.07
CA PHE A 45 -8.79 3.93 7.76
C PHE A 45 -8.46 5.07 6.78
N TRP A 46 -7.88 4.73 5.64
CA TRP A 46 -7.45 5.69 4.62
C TRP A 46 -8.55 5.92 3.59
N VAL A 47 -9.26 4.86 3.20
CA VAL A 47 -10.34 4.90 2.21
C VAL A 47 -11.53 4.09 2.72
N GLU A 48 -12.58 4.80 3.14
CA GLU A 48 -13.81 4.19 3.62
C GLU A 48 -14.83 4.12 2.48
N LYS A 49 -15.47 2.96 2.30
CA LYS A 49 -16.57 2.81 1.35
C LYS A 49 -17.88 3.26 2.02
N VAL A 50 -18.69 4.06 1.31
CA VAL A 50 -20.01 4.44 1.81
C VAL A 50 -20.95 3.21 1.82
N THR A 51 -21.75 3.06 2.87
CA THR A 51 -22.57 1.86 3.13
C THR A 51 -23.76 1.71 2.19
N ASP A 52 -24.42 2.82 1.84
CA ASP A 52 -25.62 2.85 1.00
C ASP A 52 -25.30 2.87 -0.51
N SER A 53 -24.05 3.15 -0.89
CA SER A 53 -23.63 3.32 -2.27
C SER A 53 -22.34 2.58 -2.58
N SER A 54 -22.35 1.81 -3.67
CA SER A 54 -21.12 1.23 -4.20
C SER A 54 -20.28 2.21 -5.01
N ARG A 55 -20.74 3.45 -5.22
CA ARG A 55 -20.06 4.45 -6.07
C ARG A 55 -19.35 5.55 -5.28
N TYR A 56 -19.62 5.66 -3.98
CA TYR A 56 -19.06 6.71 -3.15
C TYR A 56 -18.07 6.13 -2.15
N PHE A 57 -16.99 6.89 -1.91
CA PHE A 57 -15.96 6.58 -0.95
C PHE A 57 -15.56 7.87 -0.22
N VAL A 58 -15.03 7.74 0.98
CA VAL A 58 -14.42 8.83 1.75
C VAL A 58 -12.93 8.56 1.82
N ILE A 59 -12.13 9.52 1.36
CA ILE A 59 -10.66 9.44 1.39
C ILE A 59 -10.14 10.41 2.45
N ARG A 60 -9.27 9.90 3.32
CA ARG A 60 -8.51 10.70 4.27
C ARG A 60 -7.31 11.33 3.55
N ILE A 61 -7.30 12.65 3.43
CA ILE A 61 -6.18 13.39 2.85
C ILE A 61 -5.31 14.01 3.93
N SER A 62 -4.04 14.19 3.64
CA SER A 62 -3.09 14.89 4.50
C SER A 62 -2.32 15.92 3.69
N ASP A 63 -2.25 17.14 4.20
CA ASP A 63 -1.38 18.18 3.65
C ASP A 63 0.06 17.91 4.11
N ALA A 64 0.96 17.65 3.15
CA ALA A 64 2.36 17.36 3.41
C ALA A 64 3.11 18.54 4.06
N GLN A 65 2.66 19.79 3.85
CA GLN A 65 3.33 20.98 4.39
C GLN A 65 2.83 21.33 5.78
N THR A 66 1.52 21.24 6.01
CA THR A 66 0.91 21.69 7.27
C THR A 66 0.60 20.57 8.25
N GLY A 67 0.66 19.31 7.81
CA GLY A 67 0.26 18.14 8.60
C GLY A 67 -1.25 18.07 8.89
N ARG A 68 -2.03 18.97 8.30
CA ARG A 68 -3.49 18.98 8.48
C ARG A 68 -4.11 17.81 7.74
N GLU A 69 -5.15 17.25 8.35
CA GLU A 69 -5.92 16.15 7.79
C GLU A 69 -7.34 16.61 7.49
N ALA A 70 -7.91 16.09 6.41
CA ALA A 70 -9.30 16.29 6.05
C ALA A 70 -9.87 15.03 5.39
N PHE A 71 -11.20 14.98 5.27
CA PHE A 71 -11.91 13.90 4.60
C PHE A 71 -12.57 14.43 3.34
N ILE A 72 -12.39 13.74 2.22
CA ILE A 72 -12.98 14.09 0.92
C ILE A 72 -13.85 12.94 0.45
N GLY A 73 -15.12 13.23 0.18
CA GLY A 73 -16.00 12.32 -0.52
C GLY A 73 -15.66 12.28 -2.01
N ILE A 74 -15.41 11.09 -2.54
CA ILE A 74 -15.26 10.86 -3.98
C ILE A 74 -16.41 10.01 -4.51
N GLY A 75 -16.80 10.27 -5.75
CA GLY A 75 -17.89 9.57 -6.41
C GLY A 75 -17.53 9.23 -7.85
N PHE A 76 -17.78 7.98 -8.23
CA PHE A 76 -17.64 7.55 -9.62
C PHE A 76 -18.98 7.65 -10.34
N ARG A 77 -18.95 8.08 -11.61
CA ARG A 77 -20.15 8.12 -12.44
C ARG A 77 -20.66 6.70 -12.71
N GLU A 78 -19.76 5.83 -13.17
CA GLU A 78 -20.08 4.43 -13.46
C GLU A 78 -19.75 3.50 -12.29
N ARG A 79 -20.58 2.48 -12.10
CA ARG A 79 -20.41 1.49 -11.03
C ARG A 79 -19.21 0.58 -11.28
N THR A 80 -18.85 0.37 -12.55
CA THR A 80 -17.67 -0.38 -12.96
C THR A 80 -16.39 0.31 -12.49
N ASP A 81 -16.29 1.63 -12.66
CA ASP A 81 -15.10 2.39 -12.26
C ASP A 81 -14.92 2.38 -10.74
N ALA A 82 -16.01 2.53 -9.99
CA ALA A 82 -15.99 2.38 -8.54
C ALA A 82 -15.52 0.99 -8.10
N THR A 83 -15.94 -0.05 -8.83
CA THR A 83 -15.55 -1.43 -8.56
C THR A 83 -14.07 -1.65 -8.85
N ASN A 84 -13.58 -1.13 -9.98
CA ASN A 84 -12.17 -1.17 -10.33
C ASN A 84 -11.32 -0.47 -9.27
N PHE A 85 -11.72 0.73 -8.83
CA PHE A 85 -11.04 1.46 -7.77
C PHE A 85 -10.94 0.62 -6.48
N LYS A 86 -12.05 0.01 -6.04
CA LYS A 86 -12.05 -0.87 -4.87
C LYS A 86 -11.11 -2.06 -5.04
N MET A 87 -11.16 -2.72 -6.20
CA MET A 87 -10.28 -3.87 -6.49
C MET A 87 -8.81 -3.47 -6.51
N SER A 88 -8.46 -2.31 -7.06
CA SER A 88 -7.09 -1.79 -7.03
C SER A 88 -6.57 -1.56 -5.61
N LEU A 89 -7.41 -1.11 -4.68
CA LEU A 89 -7.02 -0.97 -3.27
C LEU A 89 -6.76 -2.34 -2.62
N GLN A 90 -7.62 -3.32 -2.88
CA GLN A 90 -7.45 -4.68 -2.36
C GLN A 90 -6.21 -5.36 -2.95
N GLU A 91 -5.97 -5.19 -4.25
CA GLU A 91 -4.80 -5.73 -4.92
C GLU A 91 -3.52 -5.11 -4.37
N TYR A 92 -3.50 -3.80 -4.13
CA TYR A 92 -2.37 -3.13 -3.48
C TYR A 92 -2.08 -3.72 -2.10
N GLU A 93 -3.12 -3.90 -1.28
CA GLU A 93 -2.95 -4.51 0.04
C GLU A 93 -2.43 -5.96 -0.05
N ASN A 94 -2.98 -6.77 -0.97
CA ASN A 94 -2.57 -8.15 -1.20
C ASN A 94 -1.13 -8.25 -1.71
N SER A 95 -0.73 -7.35 -2.61
CA SER A 95 0.63 -7.26 -3.14
C SER A 95 1.65 -7.07 -2.00
N LEU A 96 1.38 -6.16 -1.07
CA LEU A 96 2.21 -5.96 0.12
C LEU A 96 2.29 -7.21 1.00
N ARG A 97 1.16 -7.91 1.22
CA ARG A 97 1.16 -9.18 1.98
C ARG A 97 2.01 -10.24 1.31
N ASN A 98 1.91 -10.35 -0.01
CA ASN A 98 2.58 -11.36 -0.79
C ASN A 98 4.09 -11.11 -0.82
N GLU A 99 4.52 -9.86 -0.97
CA GLU A 99 5.92 -9.46 -0.89
C GLU A 99 6.53 -9.85 0.46
N GLN A 100 5.84 -9.57 1.57
CA GLN A 100 6.31 -9.95 2.89
C GLN A 100 6.40 -11.47 3.09
N LYS A 101 5.41 -12.23 2.60
CA LYS A 101 5.44 -13.69 2.66
C LYS A 101 6.61 -14.26 1.85
N ALA A 102 6.82 -13.75 0.64
CA ALA A 102 7.93 -14.15 -0.22
C ALA A 102 9.27 -13.87 0.48
N HIS A 103 9.45 -12.67 1.03
CA HIS A 103 10.64 -12.30 1.79
C HIS A 103 10.86 -13.20 3.03
N ALA A 104 9.81 -13.45 3.82
CA ALA A 104 9.89 -14.33 4.99
C ALA A 104 10.27 -15.77 4.60
N SER A 105 9.70 -16.28 3.50
CA SER A 105 10.03 -17.61 2.98
C SER A 105 11.48 -17.70 2.49
N HIS A 106 11.98 -16.65 1.85
CA HIS A 106 13.37 -16.57 1.39
C HIS A 106 14.35 -16.57 2.57
N LEU A 107 14.10 -15.76 3.59
CA LEU A 107 14.93 -15.73 4.80
C LEU A 107 14.90 -17.06 5.57
N ALA A 108 13.76 -17.77 5.59
CA ALA A 108 13.67 -19.08 6.20
C ALA A 108 14.54 -20.11 5.46
N TYR A 109 14.50 -20.10 4.13
CA TYR A 109 15.34 -20.95 3.28
C TYR A 109 16.85 -20.69 3.50
N GLU A 110 17.26 -19.42 3.54
CA GLU A 110 18.68 -19.06 3.77
C GLU A 110 19.18 -19.53 5.14
N LYS A 111 18.37 -19.35 6.20
CA LYS A 111 18.71 -19.81 7.55
C LYS A 111 18.86 -21.32 7.63
N GLU A 112 17.99 -22.06 6.95
CA GLU A 112 18.05 -23.53 6.92
C GLU A 112 19.33 -24.02 6.22
N HIS A 113 19.68 -23.44 5.07
CA HIS A 113 20.89 -23.84 4.34
C HIS A 113 22.20 -23.49 5.06
N GLN A 114 22.28 -22.37 5.77
CA GLN A 114 23.46 -22.03 6.59
C GLN A 114 23.67 -23.00 7.78
N HIS A 115 22.59 -23.61 8.29
CA HIS A 115 22.68 -24.59 9.38
C HIS A 115 23.24 -25.94 8.91
N LEU A 116 22.94 -26.36 7.67
CA LEU A 116 23.48 -27.60 7.10
C LEU A 116 25.00 -27.51 6.85
N ASP A 117 25.51 -26.35 6.41
CA ASP A 117 26.94 -26.17 6.12
C ASP A 117 27.82 -26.23 7.39
N THR A 118 27.27 -25.86 8.55
CA THR A 118 28.00 -25.86 9.83
C THR A 118 28.00 -27.24 10.51
N THR A 119 26.95 -28.03 10.32
CA THR A 119 26.78 -29.34 10.98
C THR A 119 27.57 -30.46 10.29
N GLY A 120 27.89 -30.31 8.99
CA GLY A 120 28.63 -31.30 8.20
C GLY A 120 30.15 -31.37 8.46
N TYR A 121 30.73 -30.44 9.23
CA TYR A 121 32.18 -30.38 9.47
C TYR A 121 32.65 -30.94 10.83
N GLN A 122 31.76 -31.48 11.67
CA GLN A 122 32.11 -31.93 13.04
C GLN A 122 32.12 -33.45 13.29
N THR A 123 31.98 -34.29 12.26
CA THR A 123 32.20 -35.74 12.42
C THR A 123 33.35 -36.16 11.53
N ASN A 124 34.57 -36.19 12.08
CA ASN A 124 35.66 -37.14 11.78
C ASN A 124 36.97 -36.58 12.37
N ASP A 125 37.11 -36.52 13.69
CA ASP A 125 38.44 -36.41 14.34
C ASP A 125 38.35 -36.81 15.82
N THR A 126 37.98 -38.06 16.08
CA THR A 126 38.23 -38.80 17.33
C THR A 126 38.01 -40.28 16.94
N SER A 127 38.96 -41.20 16.88
CA SER A 127 40.20 -41.41 17.62
C SER A 127 41.02 -42.52 16.92
N GLU A 128 42.23 -42.21 16.45
CA GLU A 128 43.35 -43.17 16.40
C GLU A 128 44.22 -42.87 17.62
N ALA A 129 44.12 -43.71 18.66
CA ALA A 129 45.12 -43.88 19.72
C ALA A 129 44.82 -45.16 20.53
#